data_AF-A0A359F3G6-F1
#
_entry.id   AF-A0A359F3G6-F1
#
_cell.length_a   1.000
_cell.length_b   1.000
_cell.length_c   1.000
_cell.angle_alpha   90.00
_cell.angle_beta   90.00
_cell.angle_gamma   90.00
#
_symmetry.space_group_name_H-M   'P 1'
#
loop_
_entity.id
_entity.type
_entity.pdbx_description
1 polymer ?
#
loop_
_entity_poly.entity_id
_entity_poly.type
_entity_poly.pdbx_seq_one_letter_code
_entity_poly.pdbx_strand_id
1 'polypeptide(L)'
;NRPGTELSEAQSVKAFKQFGTLGAGNHFVEVCVDERGRVWVVLHSGSRGIGNLLAQMHISRARKLAKVLRLRLEDPDLAYFTEDIPEFQAYISDMLWAQDYARANRDQMMDNAMREVFAFLGFGSETRRINCHHNFTQREMHGGHELWITRKGAIKADVGDFGVIPGSMGTNSFIVAGKGNAASWNSCSHGAGRRHSRTQARKLFSAADLATQMSGKVWLSGRADALVDEIPTAYKNIDQVMADQSDLVEILHTLRQVLNYKGT
;
A
#
# COMPACT_ATOMS: atom_id res chain seq x y z
N ASN A 1 2.10 18.67 -12.33
CA ASN A 1 2.82 17.74 -13.23
C ASN A 1 1.86 16.77 -13.90
N ARG A 2 2.08 16.45 -15.18
CA ARG A 2 1.32 15.46 -15.97
C ARG A 2 2.18 14.18 -16.13
N PRO A 3 1.58 13.00 -16.39
CA PRO A 3 2.36 11.83 -16.77
C PRO A 3 3.10 12.06 -18.09
N GLY A 4 4.17 11.31 -18.32
CA GLY A 4 4.93 11.33 -19.58
C GLY A 4 4.15 10.69 -20.73
N THR A 5 3.31 9.70 -20.45
CA THR A 5 2.35 9.16 -21.41
C THR A 5 1.18 10.13 -21.59
N GLU A 6 0.88 10.46 -22.85
CA GLU A 6 -0.30 11.25 -23.20
C GLU A 6 -1.58 10.48 -22.86
N LEU A 7 -2.40 11.09 -22.00
CA LEU A 7 -3.70 10.55 -21.62
C LEU A 7 -4.79 11.14 -22.51
N SER A 8 -5.78 10.33 -22.87
CA SER A 8 -7.01 10.85 -23.46
C SER A 8 -7.74 11.77 -22.47
N GLU A 9 -8.63 12.62 -22.99
CA GLU A 9 -9.46 13.50 -22.15
C GLU A 9 -10.25 12.69 -21.11
N ALA A 10 -10.87 11.59 -21.53
CA ALA A 10 -11.62 10.70 -20.63
C ALA A 10 -10.73 10.09 -19.52
N GLN A 11 -9.49 9.71 -19.84
CA GLN A 11 -8.53 9.19 -18.85
C GLN A 11 -8.12 10.27 -17.85
N SER A 12 -7.88 11.49 -18.34
CA SER A 12 -7.53 12.65 -17.49
C SER A 12 -8.66 13.03 -16.54
N VAL A 13 -9.89 13.12 -17.05
CA VAL A 13 -11.09 13.38 -16.23
C VAL A 13 -11.30 12.29 -15.19
N LYS A 14 -11.10 11.02 -15.55
CA LYS A 14 -11.21 9.90 -14.60
C LYS A 14 -10.15 9.98 -13.51
N ALA A 15 -8.90 10.26 -13.85
CA ALA A 15 -7.81 10.41 -12.88
C ALA A 15 -8.10 11.57 -11.90
N PHE A 16 -8.65 12.68 -12.39
CA PHE A 16 -9.07 13.80 -11.55
C PHE A 16 -10.21 13.42 -10.60
N LYS A 17 -11.29 12.79 -11.10
CA LYS A 17 -12.43 12.36 -10.28
C LYS A 17 -12.06 11.33 -9.21
N GLN A 18 -11.02 10.54 -9.44
CA GLN A 18 -10.55 9.54 -8.47
C GLN A 18 -9.58 10.11 -7.42
N PHE A 19 -9.09 11.33 -7.59
CA PHE A 19 -8.20 11.95 -6.63
C PHE A 19 -8.94 12.26 -5.31
N GLY A 20 -8.29 12.00 -4.18
CA GLY A 20 -8.88 12.08 -2.84
C GLY A 20 -9.84 10.94 -2.52
N THR A 21 -9.83 9.82 -3.26
CA THR A 21 -10.74 8.69 -3.03
C THR A 21 -10.01 7.43 -2.54
N LEU A 22 -10.68 6.66 -1.69
CA LEU A 22 -10.10 5.47 -1.07
C LEU A 22 -9.98 4.32 -2.08
N GLY A 23 -11.12 3.90 -2.62
CA GLY A 23 -11.25 2.81 -3.57
C GLY A 23 -11.44 1.42 -2.99
N ALA A 24 -11.36 0.44 -3.90
CA ALA A 24 -11.69 -0.95 -3.63
C ALA A 24 -10.45 -1.79 -3.24
N GLY A 25 -10.71 -3.05 -2.87
CA GLY A 25 -9.69 -4.03 -2.52
C GLY A 25 -9.29 -3.92 -1.05
N ASN A 26 -7.99 -4.00 -0.79
CA ASN A 26 -7.44 -3.90 0.56
C ASN A 26 -7.24 -2.45 1.02
N HIS A 27 -7.83 -1.45 0.33
CA HIS A 27 -7.77 -0.05 0.76
C HIS A 27 -8.74 0.20 1.92
N PHE A 28 -8.31 0.99 2.90
CA PHE A 28 -9.08 1.25 4.12
C PHE A 28 -8.67 2.57 4.78
N VAL A 29 -9.55 3.06 5.66
CA VAL A 29 -9.23 4.03 6.70
C VAL A 29 -9.56 3.39 8.04
N GLU A 30 -8.65 3.48 9.00
CA GLU A 30 -8.80 2.91 10.33
C GLU A 30 -8.56 3.97 11.40
N VAL A 31 -9.34 3.90 12.47
CA VAL A 31 -9.01 4.58 13.72
C VAL A 31 -8.52 3.51 14.68
N CYS A 32 -7.34 3.73 15.22
CA CYS A 32 -6.64 2.82 16.12
C CYS A 32 -6.22 3.54 17.39
N VAL A 33 -5.98 2.75 18.44
CA VAL A 33 -5.46 3.24 19.72
C VAL A 33 -4.18 2.48 20.04
N ASP A 34 -3.12 3.20 20.41
CA ASP A 34 -1.86 2.58 20.82
C ASP A 34 -1.83 2.16 22.30
N GLU A 35 -0.73 1.56 22.73
CA GLU A 35 -0.52 1.10 24.10
C GLU A 35 -0.57 2.21 25.16
N ARG A 36 -0.52 3.48 24.75
CA ARG A 36 -0.57 4.67 25.62
C ARG A 36 -1.91 5.39 25.54
N GLY A 37 -2.89 4.85 24.82
CA GLY A 37 -4.19 5.48 24.63
C GLY A 37 -4.20 6.60 23.59
N ARG A 38 -3.15 6.79 22.79
CA ARG A 38 -3.15 7.79 21.72
C ARG A 38 -3.89 7.27 20.50
N VAL A 39 -4.63 8.16 19.87
CA VAL A 39 -5.41 7.87 18.66
C VAL A 39 -4.53 8.02 17.43
N TRP A 40 -4.59 7.01 16.57
CA TRP A 40 -3.92 6.98 15.26
C TRP A 40 -4.96 6.80 14.16
N VAL A 41 -4.85 7.58 13.10
CA VAL A 41 -5.61 7.35 11.86
C VAL A 41 -4.68 6.70 10.86
N VAL A 42 -4.99 5.47 10.45
CA VAL A 42 -4.22 4.70 9.48
C VAL A 42 -4.97 4.68 8.17
N LEU A 43 -4.31 5.08 7.09
CA LEU A 43 -4.89 5.09 5.76
C LEU A 43 -4.06 4.25 4.81
N HIS A 44 -4.73 3.35 4.09
CA HIS A 44 -4.13 2.51 3.08
C HIS A 44 -4.81 2.75 1.72
N SER A 45 -4.08 3.34 0.78
CA SER A 45 -4.51 3.55 -0.60
C SER A 45 -3.33 3.82 -1.52
N GLY A 46 -3.59 3.87 -2.83
CA GLY A 46 -2.59 4.02 -3.88
C GLY A 46 -2.97 4.99 -4.99
N SER A 47 -2.40 4.78 -6.17
CA SER A 47 -2.55 5.61 -7.37
C SER A 47 -3.88 5.42 -8.12
N ARG A 48 -4.88 4.82 -7.48
CA ARG A 48 -6.20 4.52 -8.05
C ARG A 48 -6.10 3.82 -9.42
N GLY A 49 -7.04 4.07 -10.32
CA GLY A 49 -7.06 3.45 -11.64
C GLY A 49 -5.94 3.93 -12.56
N ILE A 50 -5.45 5.16 -12.35
CA ILE A 50 -4.48 5.77 -13.28
C ILE A 50 -3.11 5.09 -13.23
N GLY A 51 -2.59 4.77 -12.04
CA GLY A 51 -1.32 4.05 -11.95
C GLY A 51 -1.40 2.63 -12.53
N ASN A 52 -2.53 1.93 -12.37
CA ASN A 52 -2.73 0.64 -13.01
C ASN A 52 -2.79 0.75 -14.54
N LEU A 53 -3.47 1.77 -15.07
CA LEU A 53 -3.52 2.03 -16.51
C LEU A 53 -2.11 2.20 -17.09
N LEU A 54 -1.31 3.09 -16.50
CA LEU A 54 0.08 3.35 -16.92
C LEU A 54 0.93 2.08 -16.83
N ALA A 55 0.83 1.34 -15.73
CA ALA A 55 1.55 0.07 -15.56
C ALA A 55 1.20 -0.95 -16.65
N GLN A 56 -0.08 -1.13 -16.98
CA GLN A 56 -0.51 -2.08 -18.04
C GLN A 56 0.01 -1.67 -19.42
N MET A 57 0.05 -0.37 -19.72
CA MET A 57 0.62 0.13 -20.98
C MET A 57 2.10 -0.24 -21.10
N HIS A 58 2.88 -0.02 -20.03
CA HIS A 58 4.31 -0.33 -20.00
C HIS A 58 4.60 -1.83 -19.98
N ILE A 59 3.84 -2.63 -19.23
CA ILE A 59 3.94 -4.11 -19.25
C ILE A 59 3.69 -4.65 -20.67
N SER A 60 2.66 -4.15 -21.35
CA SER A 60 2.36 -4.56 -22.73
C SER A 60 3.50 -4.21 -23.69
N ARG A 61 4.10 -3.02 -23.54
CA ARG A 61 5.27 -2.59 -24.33
C ARG A 61 6.51 -3.46 -24.03
N ALA A 62 6.82 -3.71 -22.76
CA ALA A 62 7.95 -4.55 -22.34
C ALA A 62 7.83 -5.97 -22.90
N ARG A 63 6.65 -6.59 -22.80
CA ARG A 63 6.41 -7.93 -23.38
C ARG A 63 6.58 -7.97 -24.89
N LYS A 64 6.15 -6.92 -25.61
CA LYS A 64 6.36 -6.83 -27.06
C LYS A 64 7.84 -6.70 -27.40
N LEU A 65 8.57 -5.84 -26.69
CA LEU A 65 9.99 -5.65 -26.89
C LEU A 65 10.77 -6.95 -26.61
N ALA A 66 10.46 -7.64 -25.50
CA ALA A 66 11.08 -8.92 -25.16
C ALA A 66 10.91 -9.96 -26.27
N LYS A 67 9.74 -10.01 -26.93
CA LYS A 67 9.50 -10.89 -28.08
C LYS A 67 10.33 -10.49 -29.30
N VAL A 68 10.40 -9.19 -29.63
CA VAL A 68 11.20 -8.68 -30.74
C VAL A 68 12.68 -8.99 -30.55
N LEU A 69 13.19 -8.77 -29.34
CA LEU A 69 14.57 -9.06 -28.96
C LEU A 69 14.84 -10.55 -28.69
N ARG A 70 13.80 -11.40 -28.74
CA ARG A 70 13.86 -12.85 -28.45
C ARG A 70 14.51 -13.15 -27.10
N LEU A 71 14.22 -12.33 -26.08
CA LEU A 71 14.70 -12.56 -24.72
C LEU A 71 14.15 -13.90 -24.20
N ARG A 72 15.03 -14.67 -23.54
CA ARG A 72 14.64 -15.89 -22.84
C ARG A 72 14.31 -15.53 -21.40
N LEU A 73 13.02 -15.31 -21.14
CA LEU A 73 12.49 -15.04 -19.80
C LEU A 73 11.93 -16.33 -19.21
N GLU A 74 12.11 -16.54 -17.90
CA GLU A 74 11.50 -17.63 -17.15
C GLU A 74 9.98 -17.50 -17.13
N ASP A 75 9.48 -16.25 -17.10
CA ASP A 75 8.07 -15.90 -17.17
C ASP A 75 7.90 -14.64 -18.04
N PRO A 76 6.93 -14.58 -18.97
CA PRO A 76 6.61 -13.36 -19.72
C PRO A 76 6.31 -12.12 -18.86
N ASP A 77 5.93 -12.29 -17.60
CA ASP A 77 5.65 -11.22 -16.64
C ASP A 77 6.93 -10.58 -16.07
N LEU A 78 8.09 -11.18 -16.34
CA LEU A 78 9.41 -10.64 -16.01
C LEU A 78 10.00 -9.77 -17.13
N ALA A 79 9.21 -9.37 -18.13
CA ALA A 79 9.67 -8.47 -19.18
C ALA A 79 10.07 -7.09 -18.61
N TYR A 80 11.19 -6.55 -19.09
CA TYR A 80 11.82 -5.33 -18.57
C TYR A 80 12.33 -4.41 -19.68
N PHE A 81 12.70 -3.18 -19.29
CA PHE A 81 13.43 -2.23 -20.12
C PHE A 81 14.84 -2.02 -19.55
N THR A 82 15.82 -1.75 -20.41
CA THR A 82 17.17 -1.33 -20.02
C THR A 82 17.29 0.19 -20.02
N GLU A 83 18.17 0.79 -19.22
CA GLU A 83 18.18 2.25 -18.99
C GLU A 83 18.46 3.11 -20.24
N ASP A 84 19.11 2.50 -21.23
CA ASP A 84 19.61 3.13 -22.45
C ASP A 84 18.55 3.32 -23.54
N ILE A 85 17.31 2.85 -23.33
CA ILE A 85 16.24 2.95 -24.33
C ILE A 85 15.15 3.95 -23.93
N PRO A 86 14.49 4.62 -24.91
CA PRO A 86 13.42 5.57 -24.65
C PRO A 86 12.25 5.00 -23.83
N GLU A 87 11.93 3.71 -24.01
CA GLU A 87 10.86 3.04 -23.28
C GLU A 87 11.10 3.01 -21.77
N PHE A 88 12.36 2.86 -21.34
CA PHE A 88 12.72 2.94 -19.92
C PHE A 88 12.45 4.33 -19.36
N GLN A 89 12.89 5.38 -20.06
CA GLN A 89 12.69 6.76 -19.64
C GLN A 89 11.20 7.12 -19.55
N ALA A 90 10.40 6.66 -20.52
CA ALA A 90 8.95 6.82 -20.51
C ALA A 90 8.31 6.09 -19.31
N TYR A 91 8.74 4.85 -19.03
CA TYR A 91 8.27 4.08 -17.88
C TYR A 91 8.61 4.76 -16.56
N ILE A 92 9.86 5.17 -16.36
CA ILE A 92 10.30 5.82 -15.12
C ILE A 92 9.54 7.12 -14.88
N SER A 93 9.37 7.96 -15.92
CA SER A 93 8.62 9.21 -15.81
C SER A 93 7.16 8.98 -15.34
N ASP A 94 6.46 8.03 -15.96
CA ASP A 94 5.09 7.69 -15.59
C ASP A 94 4.97 7.06 -14.21
N MET A 95 5.93 6.18 -13.86
CA MET A 95 5.97 5.50 -12.59
C MET A 95 6.22 6.48 -11.44
N LEU A 96 7.17 7.41 -11.59
CA LEU A 96 7.43 8.46 -10.60
C LEU A 96 6.22 9.41 -10.47
N TRP A 97 5.60 9.80 -11.58
CA TRP A 97 4.38 10.60 -11.55
C TRP A 97 3.23 9.87 -10.82
N ALA A 98 3.06 8.56 -11.06
CA ALA A 98 2.04 7.76 -10.39
C ALA A 98 2.31 7.61 -8.88
N GLN A 99 3.58 7.57 -8.47
CA GLN A 99 3.98 7.62 -7.05
C GLN A 99 3.61 8.96 -6.42
N ASP A 100 3.91 10.07 -7.07
CA ASP A 100 3.53 11.41 -6.59
C ASP A 100 2.01 11.56 -6.48
N TYR A 101 1.27 11.10 -7.50
CA TYR A 101 -0.19 11.06 -7.47
C TYR A 101 -0.69 10.23 -6.29
N ALA A 102 -0.11 9.04 -6.04
CA ALA A 102 -0.51 8.20 -4.91
C ALA A 102 -0.25 8.87 -3.56
N ARG A 103 0.89 9.56 -3.41
CA ARG A 103 1.23 10.31 -2.21
C ARG A 103 0.22 11.43 -1.97
N ALA A 104 0.03 12.31 -2.97
CA ALA A 104 -0.90 13.42 -2.88
C ALA A 104 -2.35 12.96 -2.66
N ASN A 105 -2.74 11.82 -3.26
CA ASN A 105 -4.05 11.20 -3.01
C ASN A 105 -4.21 10.82 -1.53
N ARG A 106 -3.19 10.18 -0.93
CA ARG A 106 -3.19 9.83 0.50
C ARG A 106 -3.19 11.06 1.40
N ASP A 107 -2.40 12.07 1.08
CA ASP A 107 -2.33 13.30 1.88
C ASP A 107 -3.70 14.01 1.90
N GLN A 108 -4.34 14.17 0.73
CA GLN A 108 -5.68 14.76 0.64
C GLN A 108 -6.74 13.94 1.42
N MET A 109 -6.68 12.61 1.34
CA MET A 109 -7.60 11.76 2.11
C MET A 109 -7.33 11.82 3.61
N MET A 110 -6.06 11.87 4.03
CA MET A 110 -5.69 11.97 5.43
C MET A 110 -6.16 13.30 6.02
N ASP A 111 -5.97 14.41 5.31
CA ASP A 111 -6.45 15.73 5.74
C ASP A 111 -7.97 15.75 5.93
N ASN A 112 -8.71 15.10 5.02
CA ASN A 112 -10.16 14.97 5.14
C ASN A 112 -10.54 14.07 6.33
N ALA A 113 -9.89 12.91 6.50
CA ALA A 113 -10.16 11.99 7.61
C ALA A 113 -9.87 12.65 8.97
N MET A 114 -8.74 13.35 9.09
CA MET A 114 -8.38 14.08 10.31
C MET A 114 -9.37 15.20 10.62
N ARG A 115 -9.87 15.91 9.60
CA ARG A 115 -10.93 16.92 9.78
C ARG A 115 -12.20 16.31 10.38
N GLU A 116 -12.66 15.18 9.87
CA GLU A 116 -13.85 14.50 10.39
C GLU A 116 -13.63 13.99 11.82
N VAL A 117 -12.45 13.42 12.11
CA VAL A 117 -12.10 12.95 13.46
C VAL A 117 -12.10 14.11 14.46
N PHE A 118 -11.47 15.24 14.13
CA PHE A 118 -11.45 16.39 15.02
C PHE A 118 -12.81 17.07 15.14
N ALA A 119 -13.60 17.14 14.07
CA ALA A 119 -14.96 17.66 14.12
C ALA A 119 -15.85 16.82 15.07
N PHE A 120 -15.70 15.49 15.03
CA PHE A 120 -16.42 14.60 15.94
C PHE A 120 -15.97 14.72 17.39
N LEU A 121 -14.65 14.78 17.63
CA LEU A 121 -14.10 14.88 18.99
C LEU A 121 -14.26 16.27 19.61
N GLY A 122 -14.31 17.32 18.78
CA GLY A 122 -14.37 18.72 19.20
C GLY A 122 -13.03 19.30 19.68
N PHE A 123 -11.97 18.50 19.76
CA PHE A 123 -10.62 18.93 20.17
C PHE A 123 -9.54 18.01 19.59
N GLY A 124 -8.29 18.48 19.65
CA GLY A 124 -7.10 17.72 19.26
C GLY A 124 -6.31 18.39 18.14
N SER A 125 -5.13 17.86 17.88
CA SER A 125 -4.27 18.26 16.77
C SER A 125 -3.45 17.08 16.29
N GLU A 126 -3.06 17.10 15.01
CA GLU A 126 -2.14 16.10 14.48
C GLU A 126 -0.73 16.38 15.05
N THR A 127 -0.17 15.41 15.76
CA THR A 127 1.16 15.52 16.38
C THR A 127 2.26 14.86 15.54
N ARG A 128 1.88 13.94 14.65
CA ARG A 128 2.82 13.19 13.82
C ARG A 128 2.13 12.65 12.57
N ARG A 129 2.77 12.87 11.42
CA ARG A 129 2.38 12.25 10.14
C ARG A 129 3.46 11.27 9.70
N ILE A 130 3.04 10.07 9.29
CA ILE A 130 3.92 9.04 8.70
C ILE A 130 3.32 8.63 7.36
N ASN A 131 4.14 8.61 6.32
CA ASN A 131 3.71 8.22 4.98
C ASN A 131 4.80 7.34 4.35
N CYS A 132 4.46 6.10 4.01
CA CYS A 132 5.34 5.17 3.33
C CYS A 132 4.65 4.58 2.09
N HIS A 133 5.43 4.38 1.02
CA HIS A 133 5.00 3.63 -0.15
C HIS A 133 5.36 2.15 0.05
N HIS A 134 4.54 1.23 -0.47
CA HIS A 134 4.84 -0.20 -0.47
C HIS A 134 4.85 -0.84 -1.86
N ASN A 135 4.53 -0.07 -2.90
CA ASN A 135 4.69 -0.42 -4.32
C ASN A 135 5.32 0.78 -5.00
N PHE A 136 6.64 0.77 -5.16
CA PHE A 136 7.40 1.90 -5.67
C PHE A 136 8.79 1.48 -6.14
N THR A 137 9.38 2.29 -7.01
CA THR A 137 10.76 2.19 -7.45
C THR A 137 11.44 3.55 -7.25
N GLN A 138 12.68 3.54 -6.77
CA GLN A 138 13.48 4.76 -6.60
C GLN A 138 14.98 4.47 -6.77
N ARG A 139 15.76 5.52 -7.09
CA ARG A 139 17.23 5.45 -7.10
C ARG A 139 17.76 5.49 -5.67
N GLU A 140 18.65 4.57 -5.35
CA GLU A 140 19.32 4.48 -4.05
C GLU A 140 20.80 4.14 -4.23
N MET A 141 21.63 4.55 -3.26
CA MET A 141 23.03 4.17 -3.19
C MET A 141 23.19 2.97 -2.27
N HIS A 142 23.70 1.86 -2.80
CA HIS A 142 23.99 0.64 -2.04
C HIS A 142 25.35 0.10 -2.46
N GLY A 143 26.23 -0.15 -1.48
CA GLY A 143 27.58 -0.67 -1.76
C GLY A 143 28.43 0.22 -2.68
N GLY A 144 28.18 1.53 -2.72
CA GLY A 144 28.87 2.47 -3.61
C GLY A 144 28.31 2.53 -5.04
N HIS A 145 27.25 1.79 -5.33
CA HIS A 145 26.57 1.78 -6.63
C HIS A 145 25.20 2.45 -6.54
N GLU A 146 24.87 3.20 -7.58
CA GLU A 146 23.53 3.74 -7.74
C GLU A 146 22.63 2.71 -8.45
N LEU A 147 21.51 2.37 -7.81
CA LEU A 147 20.62 1.30 -8.26
C LEU A 147 19.17 1.76 -8.22
N TRP A 148 18.37 1.31 -9.18
CA TRP A 148 16.91 1.37 -9.10
C TRP A 148 16.37 0.23 -8.23
N ILE A 149 15.94 0.56 -7.01
CA ILE A 149 15.36 -0.42 -6.08
C ILE A 149 13.85 -0.47 -6.27
N THR A 150 13.35 -1.58 -6.80
CA THR A 150 11.91 -1.85 -6.94
C THR A 150 11.41 -2.59 -5.71
N ARG A 151 10.40 -2.03 -5.05
CA ARG A 151 9.69 -2.66 -3.93
C ARG A 151 8.24 -2.92 -4.31
N LYS A 152 7.82 -4.17 -4.20
CA LYS A 152 6.43 -4.61 -4.44
C LYS A 152 5.95 -5.38 -3.21
N GLY A 153 5.06 -4.77 -2.44
CA GLY A 153 4.67 -5.27 -1.13
C GLY A 153 5.77 -5.16 -0.06
N ALA A 154 6.63 -4.15 -0.16
CA ALA A 154 7.70 -3.87 0.79
C ALA A 154 7.88 -2.36 0.95
N ILE A 155 8.27 -1.90 2.14
CA ILE A 155 8.54 -0.48 2.42
C ILE A 155 10.05 -0.26 2.61
N LYS A 156 10.52 0.98 2.41
CA LYS A 156 11.89 1.36 2.82
C LYS A 156 11.95 1.40 4.35
N ALA A 157 13.03 0.88 4.90
CA ALA A 157 13.28 0.71 6.33
C ALA A 157 14.76 1.02 6.65
N ASP A 158 15.23 2.17 6.16
CA ASP A 158 16.55 2.68 6.52
C ASP A 158 16.57 3.27 7.92
N VAL A 159 17.77 3.54 8.45
CA VAL A 159 17.90 4.29 9.69
C VAL A 159 17.28 5.68 9.49
N GLY A 160 16.31 6.02 10.35
CA GLY A 160 15.56 7.28 10.29
C GLY A 160 14.24 7.20 9.52
N ASP A 161 13.99 6.12 8.79
CA ASP A 161 12.68 5.89 8.16
C ASP A 161 11.66 5.41 9.19
N PHE A 162 10.45 5.94 9.08
CA PHE A 162 9.29 5.44 9.81
C PHE A 162 8.27 4.82 8.86
N GLY A 163 7.68 3.72 9.29
CA GLY A 163 6.72 2.96 8.51
C GLY A 163 5.46 2.62 9.29
N VAL A 164 4.43 2.22 8.54
CA VAL A 164 3.27 1.52 9.09
C VAL A 164 3.20 0.14 8.45
N ILE A 165 3.07 -0.89 9.29
CA ILE A 165 2.89 -2.28 8.87
C ILE A 165 1.47 -2.69 9.29
N PRO A 166 0.47 -2.53 8.42
CA PRO A 166 -0.86 -3.01 8.70
C PRO A 166 -0.95 -4.54 8.74
N GLY A 167 -1.74 -5.04 9.67
CA GLY A 167 -2.19 -6.43 9.63
C GLY A 167 -3.29 -6.63 8.58
N SER A 168 -4.37 -7.28 8.98
CA SER A 168 -5.62 -7.35 8.24
C SER A 168 -6.69 -6.51 8.92
N MET A 169 -7.85 -6.41 8.27
CA MET A 169 -9.07 -5.96 8.94
C MET A 169 -9.22 -6.76 10.25
N GLY A 170 -9.38 -6.09 11.39
CA GLY A 170 -9.58 -6.72 12.69
C GLY A 170 -8.32 -7.12 13.50
N THR A 171 -7.11 -7.09 12.93
CA THR A 171 -5.86 -7.38 13.68
C THR A 171 -5.11 -6.10 14.04
N ASN A 172 -4.04 -6.23 14.80
CA ASN A 172 -3.15 -5.12 15.10
C ASN A 172 -2.40 -4.63 13.85
N SER A 173 -2.03 -3.35 13.89
CA SER A 173 -1.10 -2.70 12.97
C SER A 173 0.08 -2.14 13.77
N PHE A 174 1.22 -1.87 13.13
CA PHE A 174 2.42 -1.45 13.84
C PHE A 174 3.00 -0.16 13.25
N ILE A 175 3.39 0.77 14.10
CA ILE A 175 4.29 1.87 13.72
C ILE A 175 5.72 1.41 13.98
N VAL A 176 6.57 1.53 12.98
CA VAL A 176 7.93 0.97 13.02
C VAL A 176 8.99 2.00 12.66
N ALA A 177 10.21 1.79 13.13
CA ALA A 177 11.43 2.46 12.67
C ALA A 177 12.33 1.47 11.92
N GLY A 178 12.93 1.91 10.82
CA GLY A 178 13.87 1.10 10.06
C GLY A 178 15.21 0.92 10.77
N LYS A 179 15.79 -0.28 10.64
CA LYS A 179 17.13 -0.61 11.18
C LYS A 179 18.26 -0.48 10.14
N GLY A 180 17.95 -0.21 8.87
CA GLY A 180 18.96 -0.06 7.82
C GLY A 180 19.72 -1.34 7.51
N ASN A 181 19.03 -2.49 7.52
CA ASN A 181 19.67 -3.75 7.19
C ASN A 181 20.04 -3.80 5.70
N ALA A 182 21.34 -3.76 5.41
CA ALA A 182 21.86 -3.76 4.05
C ALA A 182 21.53 -5.05 3.28
N ALA A 183 21.40 -6.20 3.96
CA ALA A 183 21.06 -7.47 3.32
C ALA A 183 19.63 -7.47 2.73
N SER A 184 18.75 -6.58 3.22
CA SER A 184 17.41 -6.38 2.69
C SER A 184 17.29 -5.15 1.78
N TRP A 185 18.40 -4.55 1.36
CA TRP A 185 18.42 -3.27 0.64
C TRP A 185 17.67 -2.17 1.42
N ASN A 186 17.85 -2.16 2.75
CA ASN A 186 17.18 -1.28 3.69
C ASN A 186 15.66 -1.31 3.51
N SER A 187 15.09 -2.51 3.47
CA SER A 187 13.65 -2.73 3.24
C SER A 187 13.06 -3.66 4.30
N CYS A 188 11.74 -3.58 4.48
CA CYS A 188 10.98 -4.55 5.29
C CYS A 188 9.61 -4.84 4.67
N SER A 189 8.85 -5.73 5.30
CA SER A 189 7.51 -6.08 4.82
C SER A 189 6.54 -4.90 4.95
N HIS A 190 5.49 -4.89 4.11
CA HIS A 190 4.44 -3.87 4.20
C HIS A 190 3.22 -4.29 5.03
N GLY A 191 3.12 -5.56 5.42
CA GLY A 191 1.93 -6.09 6.09
C GLY A 191 1.87 -7.61 6.09
N ALA A 192 0.78 -8.15 6.64
CA ALA A 192 0.63 -9.60 6.87
C ALA A 192 0.72 -10.45 5.58
N GLY A 193 0.24 -9.92 4.46
CA GLY A 193 0.10 -10.68 3.21
C GLY A 193 -1.02 -11.73 3.30
N ARG A 194 -1.58 -12.10 2.15
CA ARG A 194 -2.71 -13.03 2.09
C ARG A 194 -2.24 -14.48 2.22
N ARG A 195 -2.96 -15.26 3.03
CA ARG A 195 -2.86 -16.72 3.09
C ARG A 195 -3.80 -17.37 2.07
N HIS A 196 -4.98 -16.77 1.87
CA HIS A 196 -5.99 -17.25 0.95
C HIS A 196 -6.27 -16.23 -0.17
N SER A 197 -6.43 -16.73 -1.40
CA SER A 197 -6.93 -15.89 -2.49
C SER A 197 -8.32 -15.34 -2.16
N ARG A 198 -8.74 -14.25 -2.81
CA ARG A 198 -10.08 -13.67 -2.56
C ARG A 198 -11.19 -14.68 -2.83
N THR A 199 -11.07 -15.40 -3.94
CA THR A 199 -12.01 -16.45 -4.34
C THR A 199 -12.03 -17.60 -3.33
N GLN A 200 -10.86 -18.00 -2.80
CA GLN A 200 -10.80 -19.05 -1.79
C GLN A 200 -11.39 -18.60 -0.45
N ALA A 201 -11.08 -17.37 0.00
CA ALA A 201 -11.63 -16.81 1.22
C ALA A 201 -13.17 -16.75 1.18
N ARG A 202 -13.76 -16.33 0.06
CA ARG A 202 -15.23 -16.33 -0.15
C ARG A 202 -15.88 -17.72 -0.13
N LYS A 203 -15.10 -18.79 -0.36
CA LYS A 203 -15.58 -20.17 -0.27
C LYS A 203 -15.45 -20.75 1.13
N LEU A 204 -14.45 -20.30 1.90
CA LEU A 204 -14.11 -20.86 3.20
C LEU A 204 -14.83 -20.17 4.37
N PHE A 205 -15.19 -18.90 4.21
CA PHE A 205 -15.68 -18.08 5.31
C PHE A 205 -17.01 -17.41 4.95
N SER A 206 -17.75 -17.02 5.98
CA SER A 206 -19.05 -16.37 5.90
C SER A 206 -19.04 -14.95 6.49
N ALA A 207 -20.11 -14.20 6.23
CA ALA A 207 -20.35 -12.91 6.87
C ALA A 207 -20.44 -13.02 8.41
N ALA A 208 -20.96 -14.14 8.93
CA ALA A 208 -21.05 -14.40 10.37
C ALA A 208 -19.66 -14.62 11.00
N ASP A 209 -18.76 -15.32 10.29
CA ASP A 209 -17.37 -15.49 10.74
C ASP A 209 -16.66 -14.13 10.81
N LEU A 210 -16.85 -13.30 9.78
CA LEU A 210 -16.30 -11.95 9.75
C LEU A 210 -16.83 -11.10 10.90
N ALA A 211 -18.15 -11.10 11.13
CA ALA A 211 -18.77 -10.36 12.23
C ALA A 211 -18.23 -10.80 13.59
N THR A 212 -18.02 -12.11 13.78
CA THR A 212 -17.41 -12.66 14.99
C THR A 212 -15.99 -12.13 15.20
N GLN A 213 -15.14 -12.18 14.18
CA GLN A 213 -13.75 -11.71 14.30
C GLN A 213 -13.62 -10.17 14.41
N MET A 214 -14.64 -9.45 13.94
CA MET A 214 -14.75 -7.99 14.06
C MET A 214 -15.48 -7.53 15.32
N SER A 215 -15.86 -8.46 16.22
CA SER A 215 -16.54 -8.12 17.47
C SER A 215 -15.75 -7.09 18.29
N GLY A 216 -16.47 -6.14 18.88
CA GLY A 216 -15.89 -5.02 19.64
C GLY A 216 -15.30 -3.90 18.79
N LYS A 217 -15.47 -3.91 17.46
CA LYS A 217 -15.00 -2.87 16.54
C LYS A 217 -16.16 -2.27 15.75
N VAL A 218 -16.02 -1.02 15.35
CA VAL A 218 -16.94 -0.33 14.43
C VAL A 218 -16.48 -0.59 13.00
N TRP A 219 -17.37 -1.12 12.15
CA TRP A 219 -17.07 -1.38 10.74
C TRP A 219 -18.35 -1.42 9.92
N LEU A 220 -18.22 -1.50 8.59
CA LEU A 220 -19.35 -1.55 7.65
C LEU A 220 -20.03 -2.94 7.65
N SER A 221 -20.63 -3.33 8.77
CA SER A 221 -21.28 -4.64 8.96
C SER A 221 -22.40 -4.92 7.96
N GLY A 222 -23.13 -3.89 7.52
CA GLY A 222 -24.11 -3.99 6.43
C GLY A 222 -23.51 -4.38 5.06
N ARG A 223 -22.18 -4.42 4.93
CA ARG A 223 -21.45 -4.88 3.75
C ARG A 223 -20.66 -6.16 4.01
N ALA A 224 -21.00 -6.92 5.05
CA ALA A 224 -20.24 -8.11 5.45
C ALA A 224 -19.98 -9.09 4.30
N ASP A 225 -20.97 -9.42 3.48
CA ASP A 225 -20.83 -10.32 2.32
C ASP A 225 -19.83 -9.82 1.27
N ALA A 226 -19.75 -8.50 1.09
CA ALA A 226 -18.80 -7.89 0.19
C ALA A 226 -17.37 -7.89 0.76
N LEU A 227 -17.22 -7.99 2.08
CA LEU A 227 -15.96 -7.91 2.81
C LEU A 227 -15.42 -9.26 3.30
N VAL A 228 -16.11 -10.37 3.04
CA VAL A 228 -15.67 -11.73 3.46
C VAL A 228 -14.27 -12.07 2.97
N ASP A 229 -13.87 -11.61 1.78
CA ASP A 229 -12.50 -11.84 1.30
C ASP A 229 -11.44 -11.04 2.05
N GLU A 230 -11.81 -10.16 2.96
CA GLU A 230 -10.91 -9.34 3.78
C GLU A 230 -10.90 -9.78 5.25
N ILE A 231 -11.56 -10.91 5.58
CA ILE A 231 -11.59 -11.50 6.93
C ILE A 231 -10.17 -11.75 7.47
N PRO A 232 -9.90 -11.48 8.76
CA PRO A 232 -8.56 -11.64 9.32
C PRO A 232 -7.90 -13.00 9.05
N THR A 233 -8.66 -14.09 9.17
CA THR A 233 -8.18 -15.46 8.88
C THR A 233 -7.77 -15.71 7.43
N ALA A 234 -8.07 -14.80 6.49
CA ALA A 234 -7.57 -14.86 5.11
C ALA A 234 -6.11 -14.36 4.97
N TYR A 235 -5.55 -13.78 6.02
CA TYR A 235 -4.19 -13.24 6.06
C TYR A 235 -3.25 -14.12 6.90
N LYS A 236 -1.93 -13.92 6.74
CA LYS A 236 -0.96 -14.55 7.64
C LYS A 236 -1.03 -13.91 9.02
N ASN A 237 -0.50 -14.58 10.03
CA ASN A 237 -0.38 -14.00 11.36
C ASN A 237 0.59 -12.81 11.32
N ILE A 238 0.09 -11.60 11.60
CA ILE A 238 0.92 -10.39 11.58
C ILE A 238 2.03 -10.44 12.64
N ASP A 239 1.78 -11.06 13.80
CA ASP A 239 2.79 -11.15 14.86
C ASP A 239 3.99 -12.00 14.42
N GLN A 240 3.74 -13.08 13.66
CA GLN A 240 4.81 -13.88 13.05
C GLN A 240 5.57 -13.07 12.00
N VAL A 241 4.87 -12.33 11.14
CA VAL A 241 5.51 -11.46 10.14
C VAL A 241 6.40 -10.41 10.83
N MET A 242 5.98 -9.88 11.99
CA MET A 242 6.80 -8.96 12.79
C MET A 242 8.01 -9.65 13.43
N ALA A 243 7.86 -10.87 13.94
CA ALA A 243 8.97 -11.65 14.49
C ALA A 243 10.03 -11.97 13.43
N ASP A 244 9.60 -12.37 12.22
CA ASP A 244 10.47 -12.75 11.10
C ASP A 244 11.29 -11.60 10.51
N GLN A 245 10.95 -10.34 10.83
CA GLN A 245 11.65 -9.13 10.37
C GLN A 245 12.22 -8.30 11.52
N SER A 246 12.42 -8.93 12.68
CA SER A 246 12.93 -8.27 13.89
C SER A 246 14.33 -7.67 13.72
N ASP A 247 15.10 -8.09 12.72
CA ASP A 247 16.37 -7.53 12.30
C ASP A 247 16.22 -6.35 11.31
N LEU A 248 15.05 -6.16 10.70
CA LEU A 248 14.79 -5.12 9.70
C LEU A 248 14.16 -3.87 10.32
N VAL A 249 13.34 -4.02 11.36
CA VAL A 249 12.61 -2.92 12.01
C VAL A 249 12.53 -3.03 13.52
N GLU A 250 12.31 -1.90 14.16
CA GLU A 250 11.90 -1.78 15.57
C GLU A 250 10.42 -1.39 15.64
N ILE A 251 9.66 -2.06 16.52
CA ILE A 251 8.26 -1.67 16.80
C ILE A 251 8.27 -0.49 17.77
N LEU A 252 7.72 0.63 17.34
CA LEU A 252 7.54 1.81 18.18
C LEU A 252 6.19 1.78 18.90
N HIS A 253 5.12 1.43 18.18
CA HIS A 253 3.76 1.38 18.71
C HIS A 253 2.98 0.20 18.13
N THR A 254 2.17 -0.42 18.97
CA THR A 254 1.20 -1.46 18.56
C THR A 254 -0.18 -0.84 18.55
N LEU A 255 -0.80 -0.83 17.37
CA LEU A 255 -2.07 -0.17 17.12
C LEU A 255 -3.22 -1.18 17.17
N ARG A 256 -4.10 -1.04 18.15
CA ARG A 256 -5.35 -1.80 18.22
C ARG A 256 -6.46 -1.04 17.51
N GLN A 257 -7.04 -1.67 16.50
CA GLN A 257 -8.15 -1.10 15.74
C GLN A 257 -9.41 -0.94 16.59
N VAL A 258 -10.06 0.22 16.46
CA VAL A 258 -11.41 0.50 16.99
C VAL A 258 -12.45 0.75 15.89
N LEU A 259 -12.01 1.31 14.75
CA LEU A 259 -12.86 1.54 13.59
C LEU A 259 -12.14 1.08 12.32
N ASN A 260 -12.86 0.42 11.42
CA ASN A 260 -12.41 0.11 10.07
C ASN A 260 -13.45 0.57 9.03
N TYR A 261 -13.01 1.38 8.09
CA TYR A 261 -13.82 1.84 6.97
C TYR A 261 -13.22 1.35 5.65
N LYS A 262 -14.03 0.58 4.90
CA LYS A 262 -13.71 0.10 3.54
C LYS A 262 -14.84 0.49 2.60
N GLY A 263 -14.79 1.71 2.10
CA GLY A 263 -15.78 2.30 1.20
C GLY A 263 -15.23 2.56 -0.20
N THR A 264 -16.14 2.65 -1.17
CA THR A 264 -15.86 3.11 -2.54
C THR A 264 -16.24 4.55 -2.70
#